data_AF-A0A6B3HFW6-F1
#
_entry.id   AF-A0A6B3HFW6-F1
#
_cell.length_a   1.000
_cell.length_b   1.000
_cell.length_c   1.000
_cell.angle_alpha   90.00
_cell.angle_beta   90.00
_cell.angle_gamma   90.00
#
_symmetry.space_group_name_H-M   'P 1'
#
loop_
_entity.id
_entity.type
_entity.pdbx_description
1 polymer ?
#
loop_
_entity_poly.entity_id
_entity_poly.type
_entity_poly.pdbx_seq_one_letter_code
_entity_poly.pdbx_strand_id
1 'polypeptide(L)'
;LKEKANVGRAALALGRLDPADPALDRIDFATWLRQHGQSDRTIEALWDLVGVATLNATAPNASMALAAKVFKTGLLSEPGAADIGWATVPLGELHDTLARKALDTAGVRTELRAKVGSLT
;
A
#
# COMPACT_ATOMS: atom_id res chain seq x y z
N LEU A 1 -14.92 -20.03 -13.09
CA LEU A 1 -14.53 -19.13 -14.21
C LEU A 1 -15.11 -17.72 -14.06
N LYS A 2 -16.44 -17.58 -13.87
CA LYS A 2 -17.12 -16.27 -13.70
C LYS A 2 -16.52 -15.40 -12.58
N GLU A 3 -16.24 -15.99 -11.41
CA GLU A 3 -15.65 -15.26 -10.28
C GLU A 3 -14.25 -14.70 -10.59
N LYS A 4 -13.36 -15.51 -11.16
CA LYS A 4 -12.02 -15.06 -11.62
C LYS A 4 -12.12 -13.95 -12.67
N ALA A 5 -13.08 -14.03 -13.59
CA ALA A 5 -13.31 -12.97 -14.57
C ALA A 5 -13.79 -11.66 -13.91
N ASN A 6 -14.64 -11.74 -12.88
CA ASN A 6 -15.09 -10.56 -12.12
C ASN A 6 -13.95 -9.93 -11.33
N VAL A 7 -13.06 -10.73 -10.71
CA VAL A 7 -11.83 -10.23 -10.07
C VAL A 7 -10.98 -9.46 -11.07
N GLY A 8 -10.71 -10.04 -12.24
CA GLY A 8 -9.93 -9.38 -13.29
C GLY A 8 -10.56 -8.05 -13.75
N ARG A 9 -11.89 -8.00 -13.88
CA ARG A 9 -12.60 -6.74 -14.19
C ARG A 9 -12.47 -5.70 -13.09
N ALA A 10 -12.62 -6.09 -11.82
CA ALA A 10 -12.45 -5.17 -10.70
C ALA A 10 -11.01 -4.64 -10.61
N ALA A 11 -10.00 -5.49 -10.81
CA ALA A 11 -8.60 -5.07 -10.87
C ALA A 11 -8.33 -4.08 -12.02
N LEU A 12 -8.85 -4.35 -13.21
CA LEU A 12 -8.75 -3.43 -14.36
C LEU A 12 -9.45 -2.09 -14.09
N ALA A 13 -10.63 -2.11 -13.46
CA ALA A 13 -11.35 -0.90 -13.07
C ALA A 13 -10.55 -0.09 -12.04
N LEU A 14 -9.98 -0.78 -11.03
CA LEU A 14 -9.16 -0.17 -10.00
C LEU A 14 -7.92 0.52 -10.59
N GLY A 15 -7.21 -0.15 -11.50
CA GLY A 15 -6.02 0.41 -12.14
C GLY A 15 -6.28 1.71 -12.93
N ARG A 16 -7.53 1.96 -13.33
CA ARG A 16 -7.97 3.17 -14.05
C ARG A 16 -8.40 4.31 -13.15
N LEU A 17 -8.56 4.07 -11.84
CA LEU A 17 -8.92 5.13 -10.90
C LEU A 17 -7.81 6.16 -10.77
N ASP A 18 -8.20 7.39 -10.50
CA ASP A 18 -7.30 8.43 -10.02
C ASP A 18 -7.30 8.44 -8.48
N PRO A 19 -6.23 8.01 -7.81
CA PRO A 19 -6.18 8.01 -6.34
C PRO A 19 -6.26 9.42 -5.72
N ALA A 20 -6.05 10.49 -6.51
CA ALA A 20 -6.20 11.86 -6.06
C ALA A 20 -7.65 12.37 -6.12
N ASP A 21 -8.59 11.59 -6.69
CA ASP A 21 -10.00 11.97 -6.74
C ASP A 21 -10.61 11.94 -5.31
N PRO A 22 -11.01 13.10 -4.75
CA PRO A 22 -11.58 13.16 -3.41
C PRO A 22 -12.94 12.45 -3.30
N ALA A 23 -13.57 12.09 -4.42
CA ALA A 23 -14.78 11.26 -4.40
C ALA A 23 -14.54 9.86 -3.89
N LEU A 24 -13.35 9.30 -4.12
CA LEU A 24 -13.01 7.95 -3.67
C LEU A 24 -12.90 7.88 -2.14
N ASP A 25 -12.51 8.96 -1.47
CA ASP A 25 -12.38 8.95 -0.01
C ASP A 25 -13.75 8.93 0.71
N ARG A 26 -14.84 9.18 -0.02
CA ARG A 26 -16.21 9.20 0.53
C ARG A 26 -16.87 7.83 0.61
N ILE A 27 -16.24 6.78 0.10
CA ILE A 27 -16.76 5.42 0.14
C ILE A 27 -15.69 4.47 0.65
N ASP A 28 -16.12 3.41 1.35
CA ASP A 28 -15.22 2.35 1.76
C ASP A 28 -14.90 1.39 0.60
N PHE A 29 -13.77 0.70 0.73
CA PHE A 29 -13.27 -0.21 -0.28
C PHE A 29 -14.23 -1.38 -0.54
N ALA A 30 -14.87 -1.94 0.51
CA ALA A 30 -15.81 -3.05 0.36
C ALA A 30 -17.06 -2.64 -0.44
N THR A 31 -17.61 -1.45 -0.20
CA THR A 31 -18.74 -0.89 -0.93
C THR A 31 -18.41 -0.76 -2.41
N TRP A 32 -17.23 -0.24 -2.75
CA TRP A 32 -16.78 -0.15 -4.13
C TRP A 32 -16.61 -1.55 -4.77
N LEU A 33 -16.00 -2.50 -4.07
CA LEU A 33 -15.81 -3.88 -4.56
C LEU A 33 -17.14 -4.59 -4.84
N ARG A 34 -18.13 -4.45 -3.95
CA ARG A 34 -19.47 -5.02 -4.15
C ARG A 34 -20.17 -4.42 -5.36
N GLN A 35 -20.05 -3.11 -5.59
CA GLN A 35 -20.55 -2.46 -6.81
C GLN A 35 -19.88 -3.01 -8.08
N HIS A 36 -18.64 -3.49 -7.97
CA HIS A 36 -17.89 -4.17 -9.03
C HIS A 36 -18.09 -5.70 -9.02
N GLY A 37 -19.15 -6.18 -8.39
CA GLY A 37 -19.59 -7.58 -8.44
C GLY A 37 -18.69 -8.55 -7.68
N GLN A 38 -17.89 -8.07 -6.72
CA GLN A 38 -17.14 -8.93 -5.81
C GLN A 38 -18.06 -9.46 -4.71
N SER A 39 -17.99 -10.76 -4.46
CA SER A 39 -18.72 -11.38 -3.34
C SER A 39 -17.99 -11.12 -2.02
N ASP A 40 -18.70 -11.19 -0.88
CA ASP A 40 -18.05 -11.03 0.43
C ASP A 40 -16.91 -12.05 0.64
N ARG A 41 -17.08 -13.29 0.17
CA ARG A 41 -16.02 -14.31 0.18
C ARG A 41 -14.79 -13.86 -0.63
N THR A 42 -14.99 -13.27 -1.80
CA THR A 42 -13.90 -12.77 -2.65
C THR A 42 -13.20 -11.58 -1.99
N ILE A 43 -13.96 -10.69 -1.34
CA ILE A 43 -13.43 -9.56 -0.57
C ILE A 43 -12.52 -10.07 0.54
N GLU A 44 -13.01 -10.98 1.38
CA GLU A 44 -12.25 -11.54 2.50
C GLU A 44 -11.02 -12.35 2.03
N ALA A 45 -11.19 -13.24 1.05
CA ALA A 45 -10.15 -14.21 0.69
C ALA A 45 -9.06 -13.66 -0.25
N LEU A 46 -9.32 -12.53 -0.93
CA LEU A 46 -8.38 -11.96 -1.91
C LEU A 46 -8.03 -10.51 -1.59
N TRP A 47 -9.04 -9.65 -1.45
CA TRP A 47 -8.82 -8.23 -1.33
C TRP A 47 -8.33 -7.84 0.06
N ASP A 48 -8.89 -8.44 1.12
CA ASP A 48 -8.44 -8.22 2.49
C ASP A 48 -7.05 -8.82 2.76
N LEU A 49 -6.64 -9.88 2.05
CA LEU A 49 -5.29 -10.43 2.17
C LEU A 49 -4.22 -9.37 1.86
N VAL A 50 -4.42 -8.60 0.77
CA VAL A 50 -3.53 -7.50 0.40
C VAL A 50 -3.85 -6.25 1.22
N GLY A 51 -5.13 -5.95 1.41
CA GLY A 51 -5.62 -4.76 2.11
C GLY A 51 -5.13 -4.68 3.55
N VAL A 52 -5.22 -5.77 4.33
CA VAL A 52 -4.73 -5.78 5.71
C VAL A 52 -3.22 -5.57 5.77
N ALA A 53 -2.46 -6.21 4.89
CA ALA A 53 -1.00 -6.10 4.88
C ALA A 53 -0.48 -4.69 4.52
N THR A 54 -1.26 -3.91 3.78
CA THR A 54 -0.83 -2.62 3.21
C THR A 54 -1.54 -1.41 3.82
N LEU A 55 -2.84 -1.55 4.10
CA LEU A 55 -3.71 -0.52 4.66
C LEU A 55 -3.91 -0.68 6.18
N ASN A 56 -3.47 -1.80 6.77
CA ASN A 56 -3.70 -2.15 8.17
C ASN A 56 -5.20 -2.17 8.56
N ALA A 57 -6.09 -2.37 7.58
CA ALA A 57 -7.53 -2.41 7.76
C ALA A 57 -8.17 -3.36 6.75
N THR A 58 -9.31 -3.95 7.12
CA THR A 58 -10.16 -4.71 6.20
C THR A 58 -10.93 -3.75 5.28
N ALA A 59 -11.39 -4.23 4.13
CA ALA A 59 -12.08 -3.45 3.12
C ALA A 59 -13.25 -2.56 3.61
N PRO A 60 -14.13 -2.99 4.54
CA PRO A 60 -15.20 -2.11 5.04
C PRO A 60 -14.68 -0.96 5.94
N ASN A 61 -13.43 -1.06 6.42
CA ASN A 61 -12.79 -0.07 7.29
C ASN A 61 -11.69 0.73 6.57
N ALA A 62 -11.54 0.54 5.27
CA ALA A 62 -10.51 1.19 4.45
C ALA A 62 -11.13 2.17 3.47
N SER A 63 -10.53 3.37 3.35
CA SER A 63 -10.87 4.34 2.30
C SER A 63 -10.62 3.76 0.91
N MET A 64 -11.56 3.96 -0.02
CA MET A 64 -11.35 3.57 -1.40
C MET A 64 -10.24 4.38 -2.09
N ALA A 65 -9.97 5.62 -1.67
CA ALA A 65 -8.84 6.39 -2.19
C ALA A 65 -7.49 5.74 -1.80
N LEU A 66 -7.35 5.31 -0.54
CA LEU A 66 -6.16 4.61 -0.07
C LEU A 66 -6.02 3.23 -0.73
N ALA A 67 -7.12 2.49 -0.89
CA ALA A 67 -7.12 1.22 -1.61
C ALA A 67 -6.71 1.42 -3.08
N ALA A 68 -7.25 2.43 -3.77
CA ALA A 68 -6.84 2.77 -5.13
C ALA A 68 -5.34 3.05 -5.21
N LYS A 69 -4.78 3.83 -4.25
CA LYS A 69 -3.34 4.10 -4.19
C LYS A 69 -2.52 2.83 -4.03
N VAL A 70 -2.85 1.99 -3.05
CA VAL A 70 -2.13 0.74 -2.76
C VAL A 70 -2.15 -0.21 -3.94
N PHE A 71 -3.34 -0.56 -4.43
CA PHE A 71 -3.45 -1.57 -5.48
C PHE A 71 -2.97 -1.05 -6.83
N LYS A 72 -3.10 0.27 -7.11
CA LYS A 72 -2.52 0.85 -8.33
C LYS A 72 -0.99 0.82 -8.27
N THR A 73 -0.38 1.31 -7.19
CA THR A 73 1.08 1.39 -7.08
C THR A 73 1.74 0.04 -6.85
N GLY A 74 1.16 -0.83 -6.03
CA GLY A 74 1.77 -2.10 -5.63
C GLY A 74 1.45 -3.30 -6.52
N LEU A 75 0.54 -3.17 -7.50
CA LEU A 75 0.12 -4.31 -8.34
C LEU A 75 -0.11 -3.97 -9.81
N LEU A 76 -0.47 -2.73 -10.16
CA LEU A 76 -1.07 -2.43 -11.48
C LEU A 76 -0.39 -1.31 -12.27
N SER A 77 0.68 -0.69 -11.76
CA SER A 77 1.33 0.45 -12.42
C SER A 77 2.23 0.06 -13.58
N GLU A 78 2.96 -1.05 -13.47
CA GLU A 78 3.94 -1.52 -14.46
C GLU A 78 4.20 -3.02 -14.34
N PRO A 79 4.77 -3.68 -15.37
CA PRO A 79 5.25 -5.05 -15.25
C PRO A 79 6.26 -5.16 -14.10
N GLY A 80 6.04 -6.10 -13.18
CA GLY A 80 6.87 -6.26 -11.98
C GLY A 80 6.47 -5.39 -10.79
N ALA A 81 5.40 -4.57 -10.88
CA ALA A 81 4.93 -3.78 -9.73
C ALA A 81 4.57 -4.64 -8.50
N ALA A 82 4.19 -5.90 -8.73
CA ALA A 82 3.88 -6.87 -7.70
C ALA A 82 5.11 -7.67 -7.20
N ASP A 83 6.31 -7.37 -7.69
CA ASP A 83 7.53 -8.08 -7.29
C ASP A 83 7.88 -7.72 -5.85
N ILE A 84 8.07 -8.74 -5.02
CA ILE A 84 8.44 -8.58 -3.61
C ILE A 84 9.91 -8.93 -3.46
N GLY A 85 10.71 -7.92 -3.13
CA GLY A 85 12.12 -8.09 -2.78
C GLY A 85 12.32 -8.52 -1.33
N TRP A 86 13.41 -9.23 -1.06
CA TRP A 86 13.89 -9.51 0.28
C TRP A 86 15.32 -9.02 0.45
N ALA A 87 15.63 -8.47 1.62
CA ALA A 87 16.98 -7.97 1.91
C ALA A 87 17.95 -9.13 2.11
N THR A 88 19.05 -9.13 1.35
CA THR A 88 20.15 -10.13 1.48
C THR A 88 21.10 -9.82 2.63
N VAL A 89 20.92 -8.67 3.29
CA VAL A 89 21.67 -8.19 4.45
C VAL A 89 20.70 -7.88 5.60
N PRO A 90 21.16 -7.84 6.85
CA PRO A 90 20.32 -7.42 7.97
C PRO A 90 19.72 -6.03 7.73
N LEU A 91 18.46 -5.81 8.14
CA LEU A 91 17.81 -4.50 7.97
C LEU A 91 18.57 -3.36 8.67
N GLY A 92 19.30 -3.64 9.76
CA GLY A 92 20.16 -2.66 10.42
C GLY A 92 21.28 -2.14 9.51
N GLU A 93 21.79 -2.96 8.60
CA GLU A 93 22.78 -2.52 7.62
C GLU A 93 22.19 -1.50 6.65
N LEU A 94 20.97 -1.76 6.18
CA LEU A 94 20.23 -0.87 5.27
C LEU A 94 19.80 0.44 5.94
N HIS A 95 19.24 0.36 7.15
CA HIS A 95 18.57 1.50 7.80
C HIS A 95 19.48 2.31 8.73
N ASP A 96 20.57 1.75 9.25
CA ASP A 96 21.52 2.46 10.12
C ASP A 96 22.90 2.57 9.47
N THR A 97 23.61 1.47 9.22
CA THR A 97 25.02 1.52 8.77
C THR A 97 25.20 2.37 7.51
N LEU A 98 24.45 2.06 6.45
CA LEU A 98 24.55 2.76 5.16
C LEU A 98 24.02 4.20 5.24
N ALA A 99 22.90 4.40 5.93
CA ALA A 99 22.30 5.73 6.12
C ALA A 99 23.23 6.67 6.92
N ARG A 100 23.79 6.19 8.03
CA ARG A 100 24.77 6.92 8.86
C ARG A 100 25.99 7.31 8.06
N LYS A 101 26.57 6.37 7.31
CA LYS A 101 27.73 6.65 6.46
C LYS A 101 27.45 7.76 5.45
N ALA A 102 26.27 7.74 4.81
CA ALA A 102 25.88 8.77 3.85
C ALA A 102 25.74 10.15 4.52
N LEU A 103 25.10 10.20 5.71
CA LEU A 103 24.98 11.42 6.52
C LEU A 103 26.35 11.97 6.96
N ASP A 104 27.22 11.11 7.49
CA ASP A 104 28.58 11.49 7.92
C ASP A 104 29.39 12.04 6.75
N THR A 105 29.28 11.42 5.57
CA THR A 105 29.95 11.88 4.33
C THR A 105 29.44 13.26 3.88
N ALA A 106 28.16 13.54 4.10
CA ALA A 106 27.57 14.86 3.84
C ALA A 106 27.88 15.89 4.93
N GLY A 107 28.65 15.53 5.98
CA GLY A 107 28.98 16.41 7.10
C GLY A 107 27.80 16.62 8.06
N VAL A 108 26.76 15.79 8.01
CA VAL A 108 25.61 15.88 8.90
C VAL A 108 25.99 15.35 10.28
N ARG A 109 25.73 16.15 11.31
CA ARG A 109 25.88 15.72 12.70
C ARG A 109 24.68 14.87 13.13
N THR A 110 24.91 13.59 13.38
CA THR A 110 23.88 12.65 13.85
C THR A 110 23.96 12.46 15.36
N GLU A 111 22.90 12.85 16.08
CA GLU A 111 22.80 12.69 17.54
C GLU A 111 21.95 11.48 17.91
N LEU A 112 22.52 10.51 18.63
CA LEU A 112 21.78 9.34 19.12
C LEU A 112 21.42 9.50 20.58
N ARG A 113 20.30 8.90 20.98
CA ARG A 113 19.77 9.01 22.35
C ARG A 113 19.51 10.47 22.78
N ALA A 114 19.40 11.39 21.83
CA ALA A 114 19.04 12.78 22.07
C ALA A 114 17.51 12.93 22.05
N LYS A 115 16.91 13.24 23.20
CA LYS A 115 15.46 13.46 23.31
C LYS A 115 15.10 14.86 22.81
N VAL A 116 14.13 14.95 21.90
CA VAL A 116 13.52 16.23 21.49
C VAL A 116 12.42 16.60 22.51
N GLY A 117 12.50 17.81 23.08
CA GLY A 117 11.59 18.27 24.13
C GLY A 117 10.39 19.07 23.62
N SER A 118 10.58 19.84 22.53
CA SER A 118 9.55 20.66 21.90
C SER A 118 9.86 20.85 20.42
N LEU A 119 8.83 21.10 19.61
CA LEU A 119 8.95 21.60 18.25
C LEU A 119 8.61 23.10 18.27
N THR A 120 9.26 23.88 17.41
CA THR A 120 9.01 25.33 17.26
C THR A 120 8.29 25.59 15.97
#